data_AF-A0A0R3N0T2-F1
#
_entry.id   AF-A0A0R3N0T2-F1
#
_cell.length_a   1.000
_cell.length_b   1.000
_cell.length_c   1.000
_cell.angle_alpha   90.00
_cell.angle_beta   90.00
_cell.angle_gamma   90.00
#
_symmetry.space_group_name_H-M   'P 1'
#
loop_
_entity.id
_entity.type
_entity.pdbx_description
1 polymer ?
#
loop_
_entity_poly.entity_id
_entity_poly.type
_entity_poly.pdbx_seq_one_letter_code
_entity_poly.pdbx_strand_id
1 'polypeptide(L)'
;MNSIPLIDATRRLGAAPNWNHETDGICHTLDICDRDGFMISGWMTTDAERKRIADGAPIFLHIQGRVHPVVSLTVGNAADVVPLESVRPASSDR
;
A
#
# COMPACT_ATOMS: atom_id res chain seq x y z
N MET A 1 -7.18 -5.16 -1.53
CA MET A 1 -6.15 -5.83 -0.73
C MET A 1 -6.60 -5.92 0.71
N ASN A 2 -6.28 -7.02 1.39
CA ASN A 2 -6.60 -7.17 2.83
C ASN A 2 -5.31 -7.17 3.62
N SER A 3 -5.27 -6.44 4.74
CA SER A 3 -4.19 -6.59 5.70
C SER A 3 -4.21 -8.01 6.26
N ILE A 4 -3.03 -8.55 6.55
CA ILE A 4 -2.88 -9.86 7.18
C ILE A 4 -2.23 -9.70 8.55
N PRO A 5 -2.62 -10.52 9.54
CA PRO A 5 -2.00 -10.48 10.85
C PRO A 5 -0.53 -10.88 10.76
N LEU A 6 0.30 -10.28 11.62
CA LEU A 6 1.73 -10.58 11.71
C LEU A 6 2.00 -11.41 12.97
N ILE A 7 2.77 -12.49 12.84
CA ILE A 7 3.17 -13.34 13.98
C ILE A 7 4.08 -12.57 14.95
N ASP A 8 4.89 -11.66 14.42
CA ASP A 8 5.88 -10.85 15.11
C ASP A 8 5.46 -9.37 15.22
N ALA A 9 4.14 -9.11 15.28
CA ALA A 9 3.62 -7.77 15.50
C ALA A 9 4.16 -7.17 16.81
N THR A 10 4.82 -6.03 16.73
CA THR A 10 5.30 -5.25 17.88
C THR A 10 4.22 -4.36 18.45
N ARG A 11 3.25 -3.92 17.62
CA ARG A 11 2.11 -3.11 18.02
C ARG A 11 0.96 -3.18 17.03
N ARG A 12 -0.18 -2.64 17.46
CA ARG A 12 -1.40 -2.50 16.66
C ARG A 12 -1.76 -1.03 16.52
N LEU A 13 -2.10 -0.64 15.31
CA LEU A 13 -2.58 0.71 15.00
C LEU A 13 -4.01 0.63 14.47
N GLY A 14 -4.90 1.36 15.10
CA GLY A 14 -6.30 1.46 14.68
C GLY A 14 -6.74 2.91 14.64
N ALA A 15 -8.04 3.11 14.85
CA ALA A 15 -8.66 4.43 14.93
C ALA A 15 -7.87 5.39 15.84
N ALA A 16 -7.66 6.61 15.36
CA ALA A 16 -7.12 7.69 16.18
C ALA A 16 -8.08 8.04 17.33
N PRO A 17 -7.62 8.71 18.41
CA PRO A 17 -8.48 9.04 19.55
C PRO A 17 -9.73 9.86 19.21
N ASN A 18 -9.70 10.61 18.10
CA ASN A 18 -10.81 11.44 17.63
C ASN A 18 -11.60 10.79 16.47
N TRP A 19 -11.43 9.50 16.21
CA TRP A 19 -12.16 8.79 15.16
C TRP A 19 -13.64 8.67 15.51
N ASN A 20 -14.51 9.11 14.61
CA ASN A 20 -15.95 8.98 14.75
C ASN A 20 -16.48 7.90 13.82
N HIS A 21 -16.90 6.76 14.38
CA HIS A 21 -17.42 5.64 13.59
C HIS A 21 -18.66 5.97 12.75
N GLU A 22 -19.45 6.98 13.14
CA GLU A 22 -20.64 7.39 12.40
C GLU A 22 -20.28 8.17 11.12
N THR A 23 -19.20 8.96 11.14
CA THR A 23 -18.82 9.83 10.01
C THR A 23 -17.62 9.31 9.22
N ASP A 24 -16.66 8.68 9.89
CA ASP A 24 -15.40 8.21 9.32
C ASP A 24 -15.45 6.72 8.96
N GLY A 25 -16.47 6.00 9.44
CA GLY A 25 -16.71 4.59 9.17
C GLY A 25 -15.93 3.63 10.07
N ILE A 26 -15.86 2.37 9.63
CA ILE A 26 -15.17 1.30 10.36
C ILE A 26 -13.67 1.44 10.14
N CYS A 27 -12.93 1.63 11.24
CA CYS A 27 -11.48 1.59 11.23
C CYS A 27 -11.01 0.17 11.56
N HIS A 28 -10.35 -0.49 10.61
CA HIS A 28 -9.71 -1.76 10.88
C HIS A 28 -8.35 -1.55 11.56
N THR A 29 -7.98 -2.48 12.44
CA THR A 29 -6.66 -2.45 13.09
C THR A 29 -5.61 -3.07 12.18
N LEU A 30 -4.43 -2.47 12.14
CA LEU A 30 -3.26 -2.89 11.39
C LEU A 30 -2.17 -3.38 12.36
N ASP A 31 -1.73 -4.61 12.19
CA ASP A 31 -0.55 -5.12 12.86
C ASP A 31 0.71 -4.49 12.25
N ILE A 32 1.60 -4.01 13.10
CA ILE A 32 2.89 -3.44 12.71
C ILE A 32 4.00 -4.23 13.38
N CYS A 33 5.01 -4.62 12.60
CA CYS A 33 6.30 -5.07 13.10
C CYS A 33 7.32 -3.94 12.91
N ASP A 34 7.83 -3.38 14.01
CA ASP A 34 8.91 -2.39 13.98
C ASP A 34 10.25 -3.14 13.92
N ARG A 35 10.96 -3.07 12.79
CA ARG A 35 12.23 -3.77 12.56
C ARG A 35 13.18 -2.91 11.73
N ASP A 36 14.43 -2.79 12.16
CA ASP A 36 15.49 -2.06 11.46
C ASP A 36 15.12 -0.60 11.11
N GLY A 37 14.33 0.04 11.97
CA GLY A 37 13.83 1.41 11.77
C GLY A 37 12.64 1.52 10.82
N PHE A 38 12.11 0.41 10.30
CA PHE A 38 10.91 0.36 9.45
C PHE A 38 9.67 -0.07 10.22
N MET A 39 8.51 0.46 9.79
CA MET A 39 7.19 -0.04 10.19
C MET A 39 6.71 -1.00 9.10
N ILE A 40 6.64 -2.29 9.40
CA ILE A 40 6.28 -3.33 8.42
C ILE A 40 4.84 -3.77 8.68
N SER A 41 4.04 -3.78 7.61
CA SER A 41 2.67 -4.30 7.59
C SER A 41 2.52 -5.35 6.48
N GLY A 42 1.76 -6.41 6.73
CA GLY A 42 1.48 -7.45 5.74
C GLY A 42 0.19 -7.20 4.97
N TRP A 43 0.21 -7.47 3.66
CA TRP A 43 -0.96 -7.35 2.78
C TRP A 43 -1.07 -8.53 1.83
N MET A 44 -2.29 -9.01 1.61
CA MET A 44 -2.59 -10.05 0.63
C MET A 44 -3.41 -9.48 -0.53
N THR A 45 -2.87 -9.63 -1.74
CA THR A 45 -3.52 -9.24 -3.00
C THR A 45 -4.67 -10.18 -3.35
N THR A 46 -5.79 -9.63 -3.79
CA THR A 46 -6.88 -10.38 -4.44
C THR A 46 -6.46 -10.85 -5.83
N ASP A 47 -7.19 -11.80 -6.40
CA ASP A 47 -6.93 -12.35 -7.73
C ASP A 47 -6.97 -11.28 -8.82
N ALA A 48 -7.94 -10.37 -8.75
CA ALA A 48 -8.06 -9.24 -9.66
C ALA A 48 -6.87 -8.28 -9.54
N GLU A 49 -6.38 -8.02 -8.33
CA GLU A 49 -5.19 -7.20 -8.09
C GLU A 49 -3.92 -7.89 -8.60
N ARG A 50 -3.76 -9.20 -8.38
CA ARG A 50 -2.64 -9.97 -8.94
C ARG A 50 -2.62 -9.91 -10.46
N LYS A 51 -3.79 -10.02 -11.10
CA LYS A 51 -3.91 -9.85 -12.55
C LYS A 51 -3.45 -8.45 -12.99
N ARG A 52 -3.92 -7.39 -12.33
CA ARG A 52 -3.51 -6.01 -12.66
C ARG A 52 -2.00 -5.81 -12.50
N ILE A 53 -1.41 -6.34 -11.43
CA ILE A 53 0.05 -6.31 -11.22
C ILE A 53 0.77 -7.02 -12.38
N ALA A 54 0.29 -8.22 -12.76
CA ALA A 54 0.86 -8.97 -13.89
C ALA A 54 0.72 -8.22 -15.23
N ASP A 55 -0.35 -7.44 -15.38
CA ASP A 55 -0.58 -6.56 -16.53
C ASP A 55 0.25 -5.24 -16.45
N GLY A 56 1.12 -5.09 -15.45
CA GLY A 56 2.03 -3.94 -15.29
C GLY A 56 1.46 -2.77 -14.48
N ALA A 57 0.33 -2.94 -13.81
CA ALA A 57 -0.26 -1.87 -12.99
C ALA A 57 0.62 -1.57 -11.76
N PRO A 58 0.86 -0.28 -11.45
CA PRO A 58 1.71 0.09 -10.32
C PRO A 58 1.01 -0.13 -8.97
N ILE A 59 1.76 -0.14 -7.86
CA ILE A 59 1.22 -0.28 -6.50
C ILE A 59 1.33 1.06 -5.78
N PHE A 60 0.27 1.43 -5.06
CA PHE A 60 0.18 2.71 -4.36
C PHE A 60 -0.10 2.52 -2.90
N LEU A 61 0.66 3.26 -2.11
CA LEU A 61 0.63 3.27 -0.66
C LEU A 61 0.03 4.60 -0.21
N HIS A 62 -1.11 4.56 0.45
CA HIS A 62 -1.85 5.73 0.93
C HIS A 62 -1.58 5.92 2.42
N ILE A 63 -1.11 7.11 2.78
CA ILE A 63 -0.92 7.54 4.18
C ILE A 63 -1.98 8.58 4.47
N GLN A 64 -2.80 8.36 5.49
CA GLN A 64 -3.81 9.33 5.91
C GLN A 64 -3.18 10.30 6.92
N GLY A 65 -3.24 11.60 6.62
CA GLY A 65 -2.62 12.64 7.44
C GLY A 65 -1.12 12.78 7.17
N ARG A 66 -0.34 13.02 8.23
CA ARG A 66 1.11 13.30 8.14
C ARG A 66 1.97 12.30 8.93
N VAL A 67 1.36 11.30 9.55
CA VAL A 67 2.03 10.38 10.46
C VAL A 67 1.92 8.97 9.88
N HIS A 68 3.06 8.31 9.69
CA HIS A 68 3.11 6.89 9.32
C HIS A 68 2.43 6.03 10.39
N PRO A 69 1.73 4.97 9.98
CA PRO A 69 1.98 4.13 8.80
C PRO A 69 1.12 4.43 7.56
N VAL A 70 1.43 3.71 6.47
CA VAL A 70 0.53 3.51 5.33
C VAL A 70 -0.76 2.85 5.83
N VAL A 71 -1.89 3.49 5.58
CA VAL A 71 -3.21 3.03 6.06
C VAL A 71 -4.02 2.31 4.98
N SER A 72 -3.63 2.44 3.71
CA SER A 72 -4.30 1.76 2.60
C SER A 72 -3.32 1.49 1.45
N LEU A 73 -3.55 0.42 0.70
CA LEU A 73 -2.74 0.00 -0.43
C LEU A 73 -3.65 -0.37 -1.60
N THR A 74 -3.38 0.16 -2.80
CA THR A 74 -4.13 -0.11 -4.03
C THR A 74 -3.23 -0.56 -5.18
N VAL A 75 -3.76 -1.40 -6.09
CA VAL A 75 -3.12 -1.69 -7.39
C VAL A 75 -3.74 -0.80 -8.48
N GLY A 76 -2.88 -0.07 -9.17
CA GLY A 76 -3.18 1.07 -10.03
C GLY A 76 -3.20 2.39 -9.25
N ASN A 77 -3.09 3.52 -9.95
CA ASN A 77 -3.35 4.85 -9.37
C ASN A 77 -4.16 5.72 -10.28
N ALA A 78 -4.61 6.79 -9.66
CA ALA A 78 -5.47 7.81 -10.17
C ALA A 78 -4.83 8.67 -11.25
N ALA A 79 -3.65 9.24 -11.04
CA ALA A 79 -3.03 10.01 -12.11
C ALA A 79 -2.49 9.05 -13.17
N ASP A 80 -1.99 7.88 -12.73
CA ASP A 80 -0.76 7.41 -13.34
C ASP A 80 -0.58 5.91 -13.66
N VAL A 81 -0.02 5.47 -14.81
CA VAL A 81 0.65 6.14 -15.99
C VAL A 81 2.13 5.85 -16.10
N VAL A 82 2.67 6.17 -17.29
CA VAL A 82 3.78 7.13 -17.48
C VAL A 82 3.55 7.87 -18.84
N PRO A 83 4.17 9.03 -19.15
CA PRO A 83 4.75 9.09 -20.50
C PRO A 83 6.23 8.79 -20.47
N LEU A 84 6.55 7.67 -21.08
CA LEU A 84 7.85 7.03 -21.30
C LEU A 84 8.87 7.88 -22.10
N GLU A 85 9.14 9.15 -21.81
CA GLU A 85 10.16 9.86 -22.61
C GLU A 85 11.62 9.43 -22.32
N SER A 86 11.89 8.71 -21.22
CA SER A 86 13.27 8.30 -20.86
C SER A 86 13.66 6.87 -21.21
N VAL A 87 12.76 6.03 -21.74
CA VAL A 87 13.09 4.63 -22.05
C VAL A 87 12.95 4.35 -23.54
N ARG A 88 13.89 4.88 -24.34
CA ARG A 88 14.09 4.42 -25.72
C ARG A 88 14.55 2.95 -25.71
N PRO A 89 13.98 2.06 -26.55
CA PRO A 89 14.52 0.72 -26.74
C PRO A 89 15.88 0.80 -27.46
N ALA A 90 16.75 -0.15 -27.12
CA ALA A 90 18.16 -0.20 -27.46
C ALA A 90 18.45 0.12 -28.95
N SER A 91 19.42 1.00 -29.18
CA SER A 91 20.18 0.97 -30.43
C SER A 91 21.01 -0.31 -30.43
N SER A 92 20.46 -1.34 -31.09
CA SER A 92 21.26 -2.37 -31.72
C SER A 92 22.19 -1.67 -32.73
N ASP A 93 23.46 -1.55 -32.40
CA ASP A 93 24.50 -1.30 -33.40
C ASP A 93 25.74 -2.15 -33.09
N ARG A 94 25.80 -3.25 -33.85
CA ARG A 94 26.94 -3.97 -34.45
C ARG A 94 28.05 -4.51 -33.56
#